data_AF-A0A7H4MCE4-F1
#
_entry.id   AF-A0A7H4MCE4-F1
#
_cell.length_a   1.000
_cell.length_b   1.000
_cell.length_c   1.000
_cell.angle_alpha   90.00
_cell.angle_beta   90.00
_cell.angle_gamma   90.00
#
_symmetry.space_group_name_H-M   'P 1'
#
loop_
_entity.id
_entity.type
_entity.pdbx_description
1 polymer ?
#
loop_
_entity_poly.entity_id
_entity_poly.type
_entity_poly.pdbx_seq_one_letter_code
_entity_poly.pdbx_strand_id
1 'polypeptide(L)' 'MVTALDNTVKVENIDVNRGNCRIANQKYLYSSNKETILPATLRYGQSVEVSFYNNCVASEVVVTTDKGAWRYTYN' A
#
# COMPACT_ATOMS: atom_id res chain seq x y z
N MET A 1 5.90 2.82 -4.46
CA MET A 1 6.78 2.12 -3.50
C MET A 1 6.67 2.80 -2.14
N VAL A 2 6.42 2.04 -1.06
CA VAL A 2 6.41 2.54 0.32
C VAL A 2 7.55 1.87 1.07
N THR A 3 8.43 2.64 1.72
CA THR A 3 9.63 2.14 2.41
C THR A 3 9.60 2.51 3.89
N ALA A 4 9.92 1.57 4.78
CA ALA A 4 9.99 1.85 6.21
C ALA A 4 11.31 2.52 6.60
N LEU A 5 11.21 3.65 7.33
CA LEU A 5 12.34 4.37 7.92
C LEU A 5 12.53 4.09 9.42
N ASP A 6 11.57 3.39 10.03
CA ASP A 6 11.66 2.90 11.41
C ASP A 6 12.11 1.44 11.44
N ASN A 7 12.56 0.97 12.61
CA ASN A 7 12.95 -0.42 12.83
C ASN A 7 11.88 -1.44 12.40
N THR A 8 10.62 -1.12 12.72
CA THR A 8 9.44 -1.90 12.32
C THR A 8 8.25 -0.96 12.14
N VAL A 9 7.50 -1.13 11.05
CA VAL A 9 6.22 -0.47 10.76
C VAL A 9 5.26 -1.49 10.18
N LYS A 10 4.04 -1.56 10.70
CA LYS A 10 2.97 -2.35 10.11
C LYS A 10 2.12 -1.44 9.24
N VAL A 11 2.17 -1.66 7.93
CA VAL A 11 1.26 -1.03 6.97
C VAL A 11 -0.07 -1.77 7.04
N GLU A 12 -1.12 -1.06 7.44
CA GLU A 12 -2.45 -1.62 7.61
C GLU A 12 -3.29 -1.47 6.34
N ASN A 13 -3.27 -0.28 5.73
CA ASN A 13 -4.00 -0.02 4.50
C ASN A 13 -3.30 1.03 3.63
N ILE A 14 -3.60 1.00 2.34
CA ILE A 14 -3.21 2.04 1.38
C ILE A 14 -4.47 2.44 0.60
N ASP A 15 -4.93 3.67 0.80
CA ASP A 15 -6.05 4.25 0.08
C ASP A 15 -5.55 5.24 -0.97
N VAL A 16 -6.02 5.09 -2.21
CA VAL A 16 -5.62 5.95 -3.32
C VAL A 16 -6.84 6.71 -3.82
N ASN A 17 -6.67 8.04 -4.00
CA ASN A 17 -7.73 8.98 -4.37
C ASN A 17 -8.98 8.82 -3.49
N ARG A 18 -8.79 8.73 -2.16
CA ARG A 18 -9.87 8.48 -1.18
C ARG A 18 -10.67 7.19 -1.44
N GLY A 19 -9.99 6.15 -1.93
CA GLY A 19 -10.59 4.85 -2.24
C GLY A 19 -11.17 4.74 -3.67
N ASN A 20 -11.11 5.80 -4.47
CA ASN A 20 -11.56 5.76 -5.87
C ASN A 20 -10.61 4.95 -6.76
N CYS A 21 -9.34 4.85 -6.38
CA CYS A 21 -8.37 3.97 -7.03
C CYS A 21 -8.16 2.71 -6.19
N ARG A 22 -8.61 1.56 -6.70
CA ARG A 22 -8.38 0.27 -6.05
C ARG A 22 -6.96 -0.22 -6.27
N ILE A 23 -6.29 -0.61 -5.18
CA ILE A 23 -5.01 -1.30 -5.22
C ILE A 23 -5.20 -2.80 -5.51
N ALA A 24 -4.25 -3.39 -6.23
CA ALA A 24 -4.12 -4.83 -6.39
C ALA A 24 -3.51 -5.44 -5.13
N ASN A 25 -4.37 -5.76 -4.15
CA ASN A 25 -3.94 -6.32 -2.87
C ASN A 25 -3.75 -7.85 -2.88
N GLN A 26 -3.72 -8.49 -4.05
CA GLN A 26 -3.44 -9.92 -4.16
C GLN A 26 -1.95 -10.13 -4.38
N LYS A 27 -1.32 -10.97 -3.56
CA LYS A 27 0.13 -11.24 -3.65
C LYS A 27 0.50 -11.99 -4.94
N TYR A 28 -0.43 -12.80 -5.44
CA TYR A 28 -0.28 -13.54 -6.70
C TYR A 28 -1.47 -13.25 -7.61
N LEU A 29 -1.25 -12.49 -8.67
CA LEU A 29 -2.24 -12.31 -9.73
C LEU A 29 -2.58 -13.67 -10.35
N TYR A 30 -3.88 -13.94 -10.52
CA TYR A 30 -4.44 -15.17 -11.13
C TYR A 30 -4.26 -16.47 -10.31
N SER A 31 -3.82 -16.40 -9.05
CA SER A 31 -3.78 -17.56 -8.17
C SER A 31 -5.08 -17.73 -7.39
N SER A 32 -5.50 -18.97 -7.17
CA SER A 32 -6.56 -19.31 -6.19
C SER A 32 -6.12 -19.04 -4.74
N ASN A 33 -4.84 -18.75 -4.52
CA ASN A 33 -4.30 -18.41 -3.22
C ASN A 33 -4.77 -17.03 -2.78
N LYS A 34 -5.41 -16.96 -1.60
CA LYS A 34 -6.02 -15.74 -1.05
C LYS A 34 -5.04 -14.86 -0.28
N GLU A 35 -3.74 -15.08 -0.45
CA GLU A 35 -2.71 -14.32 0.24
C GLU A 35 -2.71 -12.86 -0.24
N THR A 36 -2.76 -11.92 0.70
CA THR A 36 -2.80 -10.49 0.41
C THR A 36 -1.44 -9.83 0.61
N ILE A 37 -1.21 -8.71 -0.07
CA ILE A 37 0.01 -7.91 0.11
C ILE A 37 -0.05 -7.16 1.44
N LEU A 38 -1.21 -6.59 1.75
CA LEU A 38 -1.50 -5.87 2.98
C LEU A 38 -2.53 -6.64 3.84
N PRO A 39 -2.45 -6.55 5.18
CA PRO A 39 -1.46 -5.78 5.94
C PRO A 39 -0.05 -6.41 5.88
N ALA A 40 0.99 -5.57 5.93
CA ALA A 40 2.39 -6.01 5.87
C ALA A 40 3.25 -5.35 6.96
N THR A 41 4.11 -6.14 7.59
CA THR A 41 5.11 -5.63 8.54
C THR A 41 6.44 -5.43 7.81
N LEU A 42 6.88 -4.17 7.71
CA LEU A 42 8.13 -3.77 7.09
C LEU A 42 9.16 -3.47 8.18
N ARG A 43 10.39 -3.98 8.00
CA ARG A 43 11.56 -3.56 8.77
C ARG A 43 12.27 -2.39 8.08
N TYR A 44 13.19 -1.74 8.79
CA TYR A 44 14.00 -0.65 8.23
C TYR A 44 14.57 -0.99 6.84
N GLY A 45 14.34 -0.10 5.87
CA GLY A 45 14.77 -0.25 4.48
C GLY A 45 13.92 -1.22 3.63
N GLN A 46 13.04 -2.01 4.23
CA GLN A 46 12.10 -2.84 3.47
C GLN A 46 10.97 -2.00 2.88
N SER A 47 10.46 -2.48 1.75
CA SER A 47 9.42 -1.78 1.02
C SER A 47 8.29 -2.71 0.62
N VAL A 48 7.09 -2.15 0.51
CA VAL A 48 5.94 -2.78 -0.13
C VAL A 48 5.58 -2.02 -1.40
N GLU A 49 5.20 -2.77 -2.41
CA GLU A 49 4.76 -2.26 -3.69
C GLU A 49 3.37 -2.82 -4.00
N VAL A 50 2.48 -1.94 -4.44
CA VAL A 50 1.12 -2.29 -4.86
C VAL A 50 0.86 -1.60 -6.20
N SER A 51 0.25 -2.33 -7.13
CA SER A 51 -0.20 -1.78 -8.40
C SER A 51 -1.63 -1.28 -8.30
N PHE A 52 -2.05 -0.39 -9.19
CA PHE A 52 -3.44 0.07 -9.27
C PHE A 52 -4.21 -0.72 -10.32
N TYR A 53 -5.48 -1.03 -10.05
CA TYR A 53 -6.37 -1.61 -11.06
C TYR A 53 -6.81 -0.58 -12.11
N ASN A 54 -7.16 -1.05 -13.31
CA ASN A 54 -7.86 -0.31 -14.37
C ASN A 54 -7.24 1.04 -14.77
N ASN A 55 -5.91 1.11 -14.90
CA ASN A 55 -5.19 2.32 -15.31
C ASN A 55 -5.51 3.56 -14.45
N CYS A 56 -5.72 3.35 -13.14
CA CYS A 56 -6.00 4.45 -12.23
C CYS A 56 -4.76 5.34 -12.05
N VAL A 57 -4.95 6.66 -12.16
CA VAL A 57 -3.90 7.65 -11.94
C VAL A 57 -4.00 8.16 -10.50
N ALA A 58 -2.95 7.94 -9.71
CA ALA A 58 -2.89 8.43 -8.34
C ALA A 58 -2.61 9.93 -8.29
N SER A 59 -3.51 10.69 -7.68
CA SER A 59 -3.32 12.10 -7.30
C SER A 59 -3.18 12.26 -5.78
N GLU A 60 -3.69 11.29 -5.01
CA GLU A 60 -3.56 11.23 -3.56
C GLU A 60 -3.35 9.79 -3.11
N VAL A 61 -2.40 9.56 -2.21
CA VAL A 61 -2.16 8.28 -1.56
C VAL A 61 -2.12 8.51 -0.05
N VAL A 62 -2.94 7.76 0.68
CA VAL A 62 -2.97 7.74 2.14
C VAL A 62 -2.52 6.35 2.59
N VAL A 63 -1.47 6.30 3.39
CA VAL A 63 -0.95 5.05 3.95
C VAL A 63 -1.21 5.06 5.44
N THR A 64 -2.01 4.09 5.89
CA THR A 64 -2.34 3.89 7.29
C THR A 64 -1.39 2.86 7.88
N THR A 65 -0.71 3.22 8.96
CA THR A 65 0.20 2.34 9.69
C THR A 65 -0.17 2.27 11.16
N ASP A 66 0.39 1.31 11.88
CA ASP A 66 0.28 1.18 13.34
C ASP A 66 0.84 2.40 14.11
N LYS A 67 1.63 3.25 13.46
CA LYS A 67 2.20 4.48 14.03
C LYS A 67 1.48 5.75 13.60
N GLY A 68 0.39 5.62 12.84
CA GLY A 68 -0.37 6.74 12.29
C GLY A 68 -0.47 6.69 10.77
N ALA A 69 -1.23 7.63 10.22
CA ALA A 69 -1.44 7.76 8.79
C ALA A 69 -0.61 8.91 8.22
N TRP A 70 -0.05 8.71 7.03
CA TRP A 70 0.59 9.77 6.26
C TRP A 70 -0.04 9.86 4.88
N ARG A 71 -0.07 11.09 4.35
CA ARG A 71 -0.73 11.43 3.09
C ARG A 71 0.30 12.03 2.14
N TYR A 72 0.27 11.57 0.90
CA TYR A 72 1.06 12.09 -0.19
C TYR A 72 0.13 12.52 -1.33
N THR A 73 0.40 13.66 -1.95
CA THR A 73 -0.37 14.19 -3.08
C THR A 73 0.55 14.46 -4.26
N TYR A 74 0.15 14.00 -5.45
CA TYR A 74 0.82 14.25 -6.73
C TYR A 74 0.05 15.35 -7.46
N ASN A 75 0.75 16.38 -7.95
CA ASN A 75 0.21 17.47 -8.79
C ASN A 75 0.59 17.24 -10.25
#